data_AF-A0A920QZT9-F1
#
_entry.id   AF-A0A920QZT9-F1
#
_cell.length_a   1.000
_cell.length_b   1.000
_cell.length_c   1.000
_cell.angle_alpha   90.00
_cell.angle_beta   90.00
_cell.angle_gamma   90.00
#
_symmetry.space_group_name_H-M   'P 1'
#
loop_
_entity.id
_entity.type
_entity.pdbx_description
1 polymer ?
#
loop_
_entity_poly.entity_id
_entity_poly.type
_entity_poly.pdbx_seq_one_letter_code
_entity_poly.pdbx_strand_id
1 'polypeptide(L)' 'MRAPHPGFVEDIPFVTAIVQLEEGPLMPSNVVVDGIDRSDPELALNEIRQKLSVGMNLEVIFEKITDDLSLPKFRPI' A
#
# COMPACT_ATOMS: atom_id res chain seq x y z
N MET A 1 14.63 -6.43 -5.39
CA MET A 1 14.27 -5.69 -4.16
C MET A 1 14.29 -6.68 -3.00
N ARG A 2 14.73 -6.31 -1.79
CA ARG A 2 14.60 -7.16 -0.57
C ARG A 2 13.60 -6.51 0.38
N ALA A 3 12.64 -7.28 0.88
CA ALA A 3 11.75 -6.81 1.93
C ALA A 3 12.55 -6.58 3.24
N PRO A 4 12.27 -5.50 3.99
CA PRO A 4 12.94 -5.20 5.25
C PRO A 4 12.56 -6.19 6.36
N HIS A 5 11.40 -6.82 6.26
CA HIS A 5 10.92 -7.85 7.18
C HIS A 5 10.22 -8.98 6.40
N PRO A 6 10.35 -10.27 6.80
CA PRO A 6 9.77 -11.40 6.07
C PRO A 6 8.27 -11.28 5.78
N GLY A 7 7.52 -10.65 6.69
CA GLY A 7 6.08 -10.41 6.52
C GLY A 7 5.69 -9.52 5.34
N PHE A 8 6.64 -8.87 4.65
CA PHE A 8 6.37 -8.07 3.45
C PHE A 8 6.82 -8.75 2.15
N VAL A 9 7.34 -9.97 2.22
CA VAL A 9 7.89 -10.68 1.04
C VAL A 9 6.80 -10.94 0.01
N GLU A 10 5.61 -11.33 0.46
CA GLU A 10 4.47 -11.62 -0.42
C GLU A 10 3.93 -10.38 -1.12
N ASP A 11 4.15 -9.21 -0.54
CA ASP A 11 3.63 -7.94 -1.05
C ASP A 11 4.60 -7.23 -2.02
N ILE A 12 5.78 -7.80 -2.32
CA ILE A 12 6.76 -7.13 -3.18
C ILE A 12 6.25 -7.10 -4.65
N PRO A 13 6.28 -5.92 -5.32
CA PRO A 13 6.59 -4.59 -4.78
C PRO A 13 5.42 -3.98 -3.99
N PHE A 14 5.73 -3.37 -2.85
CA PHE A 14 4.78 -2.68 -1.98
C PHE A 14 5.04 -1.18 -1.95
N VAL A 15 4.01 -0.40 -1.64
CA VAL A 15 4.08 1.06 -1.52
C VAL A 15 3.91 1.45 -0.05
N THR A 16 4.81 2.31 0.42
CA THR A 16 4.69 3.00 1.72
C THR A 16 4.54 4.49 1.46
N ALA A 17 3.64 5.15 2.18
CA ALA A 17 3.39 6.57 2.06
C ALA A 17 3.18 7.22 3.44
N ILE A 18 3.30 8.54 3.48
CA ILE A 18 2.78 9.36 4.57
C ILE A 18 1.44 9.91 4.08
N VAL A 19 0.35 9.43 4.66
CA VAL A 19 -1.02 9.82 4.29
C VAL A 19 -1.46 10.98 5.18
N GLN A 20 -1.92 12.06 4.57
CA GLN A 20 -2.58 13.16 5.29
C GLN A 20 -4.06 12.79 5.45
N LEU A 21 -4.51 12.64 6.69
CA LEU A 21 -5.92 12.39 7.01
C LEU A 21 -6.72 13.70 6.94
N GLU A 22 -8.03 13.60 6.72
CA GLU A 22 -8.91 14.77 6.66
C GLU A 22 -8.95 15.54 7.99
N GLU A 23 -8.76 14.85 9.10
CA GLU A 23 -8.68 15.43 10.44
C GLU A 23 -7.39 16.23 10.67
N GLY A 24 -6.41 16.13 9.76
CA GLY A 24 -5.13 16.84 9.80
C GLY A 24 -3.86 16.02 10.09
N PRO A 25 -3.88 14.91 10.87
CA PRO A 25 -2.67 14.13 11.14
C PRO A 25 -2.00 13.52 9.90
N LEU A 26 -0.70 13.26 10.02
CA LEU A 26 0.08 12.47 9.07
C LEU A 26 0.26 11.05 9.59
N MET A 27 -0.14 10.05 8.79
CA MET A 27 -0.04 8.63 9.13
C MET A 27 0.90 7.90 8.16
N PRO A 28 2.04 7.36 8.63
CA PRO A 28 2.84 6.46 7.83
C PRO A 28 2.13 5.11 7.73
N SER A 29 1.78 4.69 6.51
CA SER A 29 1.16 3.38 6.25
C SER A 29 1.41 2.90 4.81
N ASN A 30 0.99 1.68 4.53
CA ASN A 30 1.03 1.09 3.20
C ASN A 30 -0.15 1.55 2.34
N VAL A 31 0.13 1.77 1.04
CA VAL A 31 -0.91 1.97 0.03
C VAL A 31 -1.04 0.69 -0.79
N VAL A 32 -2.21 0.06 -0.69
CA VAL A 32 -2.56 -1.14 -1.45
C VAL A 32 -3.05 -0.72 -2.83
N VAL A 33 -2.49 -1.35 -3.85
CA VAL A 33 -2.89 -1.15 -5.25
C VAL A 33 -3.43 -2.47 -5.77
N ASP A 34 -4.72 -2.47 -6.07
CA ASP A 34 -5.44 -3.64 -6.55
C ASP A 34 -5.18 -3.90 -8.04
N GLY A 35 -5.31 -5.18 -8.43
CA GLY A 35 -5.18 -5.62 -9.82
C GLY A 35 -3.80 -5.33 -10.41
N ILE A 36 -2.74 -5.56 -9.62
CA ILE A 36 -1.35 -5.51 -10.07
C ILE A 36 -0.86 -6.93 -10.27
N ASP A 37 -0.34 -7.23 -11.47
CA ASP A 37 0.40 -8.47 -11.71
C ASP A 37 1.79 -8.35 -11.09
N ARG A 38 2.07 -9.16 -10.05
CA ARG A 38 3.36 -9.18 -9.33
C ARG A 38 4.31 -10.28 -9.81
N SER A 39 3.97 -11.00 -10.87
CA SER A 39 4.85 -12.06 -11.44
C SER A 39 6.16 -11.49 -11.99
N ASP A 40 6.13 -10.28 -12.53
CA ASP A 40 7.29 -9.49 -12.94
C ASP A 40 7.38 -8.19 -12.12
N PRO A 41 8.42 -8.00 -11.29
CA PRO A 41 8.58 -6.80 -10.48
C PRO A 41 8.68 -5.48 -11.25
N GLU A 42 9.26 -5.48 -12.46
CA GLU A 42 9.37 -4.25 -13.27
C GLU A 42 8.01 -3.87 -13.88
N LEU A 43 7.27 -4.87 -14.35
CA LEU A 43 5.90 -4.67 -14.84
C LEU A 43 4.98 -4.17 -13.72
N ALA A 44 5.01 -4.83 -12.57
CA ALA A 44 4.26 -4.43 -11.38
C ALA A 44 4.56 -2.98 -10.97
N LEU A 45 5.84 -2.59 -10.98
CA LEU A 45 6.26 -1.23 -10.62
C LEU A 45 5.74 -0.18 -11.62
N ASN A 46 5.74 -0.51 -12.92
CA ASN A 46 5.21 0.38 -13.95
C ASN A 46 3.69 0.58 -13.80
N GLU A 47 2.94 -0.49 -13.54
CA GLU A 47 1.50 -0.41 -13.28
C GLU A 47 1.18 0.40 -12.02
N ILE A 48 1.91 0.17 -10.92
CA ILE A 48 1.77 0.93 -9.67
C ILE A 48 1.98 2.42 -9.90
N ARG A 49 3.02 2.80 -10.66
CA ARG A 49 3.34 4.20 -10.98
C ARG A 49 2.27 4.90 -11.80
N GLN A 50 1.51 4.15 -12.60
CA GLN A 50 0.40 4.71 -13.38
C GLN A 50 -0.86 4.92 -12.54
N LYS A 51 -1.06 4.10 -11.49
CA LYS A 51 -2.23 4.15 -10.62
C LYS A 51 -2.10 5.11 -9.44
N LEU A 52 -0.88 5.54 -9.09
CA LEU A 52 -0.62 6.38 -7.92
C LEU A 52 -0.04 7.75 -8.28
N SER A 53 -0.54 8.79 -7.63
CA SER A 53 0.01 10.15 -7.68
C SER A 53 -0.05 10.82 -6.31
N VAL A 54 0.88 11.73 -6.05
CA VAL A 54 0.90 12.49 -4.78
C VAL A 54 -0.30 13.43 -4.74
N GLY A 55 -1.01 13.44 -3.60
CA GLY A 55 -2.20 14.26 -3.40
C GLY A 55 -3.50 13.65 -3.93
N MET A 56 -3.48 12.41 -4.43
CA MET A 56 -4.69 11.69 -4.75
C MET A 56 -5.50 11.34 -3.49
N ASN A 57 -6.82 11.21 -3.65
CA ASN A 57 -7.68 10.76 -2.57
C ASN A 57 -7.49 9.26 -2.32
N LEU A 58 -7.49 8.90 -1.05
CA LEU A 58 -7.37 7.53 -0.58
C LEU A 58 -8.51 7.21 0.38
N GLU A 59 -8.90 5.95 0.45
CA GLU A 59 -9.77 5.44 1.51
C GLU A 59 -9.00 4.49 2.43
N VAL A 60 -9.38 4.47 3.71
CA VAL A 60 -8.82 3.53 4.68
C VAL A 60 -9.45 2.16 4.50
N ILE A 61 -8.59 1.14 4.50
CA ILE A 61 -8.99 -0.26 4.55
C ILE A 61 -8.33 -0.92 5.75
N PHE A 62 -9.02 -1.88 6.37
CA PHE A 62 -8.48 -2.63 7.49
C PHE A 62 -8.10 -4.02 7.02
N GLU A 63 -6.80 -4.23 6.85
CA GLU A 63 -6.29 -5.55 6.52
C GLU A 63 -6.22 -6.40 7.77
N LYS A 64 -6.87 -7.56 7.71
CA LYS A 64 -6.84 -8.55 8.78
C LYS A 64 -5.50 -9.30 8.73
N ILE A 65 -4.68 -9.14 9.77
CA ILE A 65 -3.40 -9.86 9.91
C ILE A 65 -3.60 -11.14 10.71
N THR A 66 -4.37 -11.07 11.79
CA THR A 66 -4.81 -12.22 12.59
C THR A 66 -6.27 -12.05 12.98
N ASP A 67 -6.85 -13.00 13.71
CA ASP A 67 -8.24 -12.88 14.20
C ASP A 67 -8.46 -11.69 15.13
N ASP A 68 -7.41 -11.26 15.85
CA ASP A 68 -7.49 -10.18 16.85
C ASP A 68 -6.77 -8.89 16.42
N LEU A 69 -6.11 -8.88 15.26
CA LEU A 69 -5.31 -7.75 14.78
C LEU A 69 -5.66 -7.38 13.34
N SER A 70 -6.09 -6.13 13.17
CA SER A 70 -6.23 -5.49 11.88
C SER A 70 -5.36 -4.24 11.80
N LEU A 71 -4.70 -4.06 10.66
CA LEU A 71 -3.88 -2.88 10.39
C LEU A 71 -4.58 -1.94 9.41
N PRO A 72 -4.64 -0.63 9.71
CA PRO A 72 -5.13 0.35 8.77
C PRO A 72 -4.10 0.52 7.63
N LYS A 73 -4.52 0.18 6.42
CA LYS A 73 -3.83 0.51 5.16
C LYS A 73 -4.72 1.46 4.36
N PHE A 74 -4.23 1.93 3.22
CA PHE A 74 -4.97 2.83 2.36
C PHE A 74 -5.03 2.29 0.94
N ARG A 75 -6.04 2.66 0.17
CA ARG A 75 -6.07 2.40 -1.28
C ARG A 75 -6.64 3.60 -2.04
N PRO A 76 -6.30 3.76 -3.32
CA PRO A 76 -6.98 4.69 -4.21
C PRO A 76 -8.50 4.50 -4.20
N ILE A 77 -9.25 5.61 -4.21
CA ILE A 77 -10.69 5.63 -4.49
C ILE A 77 -10.95 5.38 -5.98
#